data_AF-A0A0B1S7V2-F1
#
_entry.id   AF-A0A0B1S7V2-F1
#
_cell.length_a   1.000
_cell.length_b   1.000
_cell.length_c   1.000
_cell.angle_alpha   90.00
_cell.angle_beta   90.00
_cell.angle_gamma   90.00
#
_symmetry.space_group_name_H-M   'P 1'
#
loop_
_entity.id
_entity.type
_entity.pdbx_description
1 polymer ?
#
loop_
_entity_poly.entity_id
_entity_poly.type
_entity_poly.pdbx_seq_one_letter_code
_entity_poly.pdbx_strand_id
1 'polypeptide(L)'
;MVTQALGHLLGLEHDTPSCQCDTDSASQRCVMNDRPGFSGAHFAWQFSKCSIARMHGVWQSGHVQCLLNKPFQASQLRECGNGIVDGSEECDCGSRETCTDPCCDPLTCTLRAHAQCAAHHQCCHRCELKKAGEVCRGARSACDVAETCDGKSGDCPPDGHLIDGTACGRDGQCWRGNCSDPHHQCQAIWGEAAFHA
;
A
#
# COMPACT_ATOMS: atom_id res chain seq x y z
N MET A 1 -7.18 -13.42 -14.45
CA MET A 1 -5.80 -13.74 -14.84
C MET A 1 -4.81 -12.67 -14.42
N VAL A 2 -4.99 -11.38 -14.77
CA VAL A 2 -4.07 -10.30 -14.32
C VAL A 2 -3.95 -10.23 -12.80
N THR A 3 -5.08 -10.22 -12.06
CA THR A 3 -5.09 -10.17 -10.60
C THR A 3 -4.34 -11.34 -9.95
N GLN A 4 -4.49 -12.56 -10.50
CA GLN A 4 -3.79 -13.75 -10.02
C GLN A 4 -2.29 -13.65 -10.27
N ALA A 5 -1.87 -13.16 -11.44
CA ALA A 5 -0.46 -12.93 -11.76
C ALA A 5 0.16 -11.87 -10.84
N LEU A 6 -0.54 -10.75 -10.58
CA LEU A 6 -0.11 -9.75 -9.59
C LEU A 6 -0.02 -10.35 -8.18
N GLY A 7 -0.97 -11.21 -7.81
CA GLY A 7 -0.93 -11.96 -6.55
C GLY A 7 0.36 -12.78 -6.42
N HIS A 8 0.76 -13.50 -7.48
CA HIS A 8 2.01 -14.25 -7.49
C HIS A 8 3.26 -13.34 -7.40
N LEU A 9 3.26 -12.18 -8.07
CA LEU A 9 4.35 -11.20 -7.94
C LEU A 9 4.50 -10.67 -6.50
N LEU A 10 3.39 -10.62 -5.76
CA LEU A 10 3.35 -10.26 -4.35
C LEU A 10 3.63 -11.44 -3.41
N GLY A 11 3.95 -12.63 -3.93
CA GLY A 11 4.27 -13.81 -3.12
C GLY A 11 3.08 -14.65 -2.67
N LEU A 12 1.89 -14.43 -3.24
CA LEU A 12 0.75 -15.32 -3.01
C LEU A 12 0.92 -16.61 -3.83
N GLU A 13 0.66 -17.75 -3.21
CA GLU A 13 0.59 -19.04 -3.90
C GLU A 13 -0.86 -19.43 -4.20
N HIS A 14 -1.04 -20.51 -4.96
CA HIS A 14 -2.37 -21.05 -5.19
C HIS A 14 -3.04 -21.51 -3.89
N ASP A 15 -4.37 -21.43 -3.89
CA ASP A 15 -5.23 -21.88 -2.80
C ASP A 15 -5.25 -23.41 -2.69
N THR A 16 -5.16 -23.94 -1.47
CA THR A 16 -5.37 -25.36 -1.18
C THR A 16 -6.87 -25.68 -1.05
N PRO A 17 -7.29 -26.96 -1.09
CA PRO A 17 -8.71 -27.32 -0.95
C PRO A 17 -9.40 -26.85 0.34
N SER A 18 -8.63 -26.54 1.38
CA SER A 18 -9.10 -25.96 2.65
C SER A 18 -9.36 -24.45 2.60
N CYS A 19 -8.88 -23.75 1.58
CA CYS A 19 -8.98 -22.31 1.46
C CYS A 19 -10.31 -21.91 0.81
N GLN A 20 -11.07 -21.06 1.51
CA GLN A 20 -12.41 -20.66 1.12
C GLN A 20 -12.48 -19.14 0.96
N CYS A 21 -13.30 -18.68 0.01
CA CYS A 21 -13.75 -17.29 -0.13
C CYS A 21 -15.24 -17.19 0.29
N ASP A 22 -15.72 -15.99 0.62
CA ASP A 22 -17.04 -15.76 1.26
C ASP A 22 -18.26 -15.94 0.32
N THR A 23 -18.10 -16.66 -0.79
CA THR A 23 -19.20 -16.96 -1.70
C THR A 23 -19.85 -18.29 -1.36
N ASP A 24 -21.15 -18.27 -1.05
CA ASP A 24 -22.00 -19.45 -0.79
C ASP A 24 -22.16 -20.40 -2.00
N SER A 25 -21.61 -20.04 -3.16
CA SER A 25 -21.70 -20.85 -4.37
C SER A 25 -20.51 -21.80 -4.47
N ALA A 26 -20.75 -23.10 -4.32
CA ALA A 26 -19.78 -24.18 -4.51
C ALA A 26 -19.05 -24.18 -5.88
N SER A 27 -19.50 -23.35 -6.82
CA SER A 27 -18.95 -23.17 -8.17
C SER A 27 -18.06 -21.93 -8.32
N GLN A 28 -18.02 -21.02 -7.36
CA GLN A 28 -17.28 -19.78 -7.47
C GLN A 28 -15.86 -19.96 -6.93
N ARG A 29 -14.89 -19.79 -7.83
CA ARG A 29 -13.47 -19.98 -7.53
C ARG A 29 -12.91 -18.67 -6.98
N CYS A 30 -11.98 -18.77 -6.04
CA CYS A 30 -11.24 -17.61 -5.53
C CYS A 30 -10.15 -17.18 -6.54
N VAL A 31 -9.63 -15.95 -6.41
CA VAL A 31 -8.65 -15.39 -7.37
C VAL A 31 -7.39 -16.26 -7.51
N MET A 32 -6.91 -16.88 -6.42
CA MET A 32 -5.69 -17.69 -6.41
C MET A 32 -5.95 -19.18 -6.61
N ASN A 33 -7.05 -19.55 -7.26
CA ASN A 33 -7.34 -20.95 -7.56
C ASN A 33 -6.24 -21.59 -8.45
N ASP A 34 -5.93 -22.86 -8.20
CA ASP A 34 -4.91 -23.63 -8.93
C ASP A 34 -5.27 -23.92 -10.40
N ARG A 35 -6.56 -23.84 -10.73
CA ARG A 35 -7.07 -24.07 -12.09
C ARG A 35 -7.37 -22.75 -12.80
N PRO A 36 -6.77 -22.50 -13.98
CA PRO A 36 -7.08 -21.31 -14.76
C PRO A 36 -8.57 -21.25 -15.11
N GLY A 37 -9.16 -20.06 -14.99
CA GLY A 37 -10.51 -19.81 -15.48
C GLY A 37 -10.59 -20.09 -16.98
N PHE A 38 -11.57 -20.88 -17.41
CA PHE A 38 -11.84 -21.11 -18.84
C PHE A 38 -12.89 -20.09 -19.33
N SER A 39 -12.96 -19.88 -20.64
CA SER A 39 -13.97 -19.01 -21.26
C SER A 39 -15.39 -19.47 -20.91
N GLY A 40 -16.10 -18.69 -20.09
CA GLY A 40 -17.43 -19.03 -19.56
C GLY A 40 -17.46 -19.37 -18.07
N ALA A 41 -16.31 -19.45 -17.39
CA ALA A 41 -16.26 -19.51 -15.94
C ALA A 41 -16.68 -18.17 -15.30
N HIS A 42 -17.38 -18.22 -14.16
CA HIS A 42 -17.70 -17.04 -13.37
C HIS A 42 -16.42 -16.31 -12.96
N PHE A 43 -16.44 -14.98 -13.05
CA PHE A 43 -15.30 -14.15 -12.67
C PHE A 43 -15.07 -14.25 -11.14
N ALA A 44 -13.83 -14.57 -10.77
CA ALA A 44 -13.37 -14.61 -9.40
C ALA A 44 -12.97 -13.20 -8.95
N TRP A 45 -13.78 -12.57 -8.09
CA TRP A 45 -13.51 -11.23 -7.56
C TRP A 45 -12.91 -11.25 -6.15
N GLN A 46 -13.00 -12.39 -5.46
CA GLN A 46 -12.63 -12.50 -4.05
C GLN A 46 -11.38 -13.35 -3.86
N PHE A 47 -10.47 -12.87 -3.02
CA PHE A 47 -9.36 -13.67 -2.49
C PHE A 47 -9.87 -14.62 -1.41
N SER A 48 -9.22 -15.78 -1.27
CA SER A 48 -9.51 -16.70 -0.17
C SER A 48 -8.98 -16.15 1.16
N LYS A 49 -9.49 -16.68 2.27
CA LYS A 49 -8.98 -16.38 3.62
C LYS A 49 -7.48 -16.69 3.77
N CYS A 50 -6.98 -17.73 3.09
CA CYS A 50 -5.56 -18.08 3.07
C CYS A 50 -4.72 -17.04 2.32
N SER A 51 -5.19 -16.62 1.14
CA SER A 51 -4.53 -15.59 0.35
C SER A 51 -4.43 -14.27 1.11
N ILE A 52 -5.52 -13.86 1.80
CA ILE A 52 -5.52 -12.65 2.64
C ILE A 52 -4.52 -12.78 3.80
N ALA A 53 -4.52 -13.91 4.51
CA ALA A 53 -3.58 -14.14 5.62
C ALA A 53 -2.11 -14.09 5.16
N ARG A 54 -1.79 -14.69 4.00
CA ARG A 54 -0.46 -14.60 3.39
C ARG A 54 -0.10 -13.18 3.02
N MET A 55 -1.05 -12.41 2.47
CA MET A 55 -0.83 -11.01 2.13
C MET A 55 -0.48 -10.15 3.34
N HIS A 56 -1.11 -10.40 4.48
CA HIS A 56 -0.72 -9.73 5.73
C HIS A 56 0.73 -10.02 6.11
N GLY A 57 1.21 -11.26 5.93
CA GLY A 57 2.62 -11.60 6.14
C GLY A 57 3.56 -10.87 5.16
N VAL A 58 3.17 -10.75 3.90
CA VAL A 58 3.92 -9.98 2.88
C VAL A 58 4.03 -8.50 3.28
N TRP A 59 2.94 -7.90 3.77
CA TRP A 59 2.97 -6.51 4.25
C TRP A 59 3.88 -6.34 5.45
N GLN A 60 3.86 -7.28 6.39
CA GLN A 60 4.70 -7.27 7.58
C GLN A 60 6.18 -7.53 7.29
N SER A 61 6.50 -8.22 6.19
CA SER A 61 7.89 -8.48 5.77
C SER A 61 8.66 -7.22 5.38
N GLY A 62 7.95 -6.12 5.08
CA GLY A 62 8.57 -4.88 4.62
C GLY A 62 9.10 -4.95 3.18
N HIS A 63 8.85 -6.03 2.43
CA HIS A 63 9.31 -6.16 1.04
C HIS A 63 8.49 -5.34 0.03
N VAL A 64 7.30 -4.88 0.41
CA VAL A 64 6.39 -4.10 -0.45
C VAL A 64 6.44 -2.58 -0.20
N GLN A 65 7.52 -2.09 0.40
CA GLN A 65 7.65 -0.67 0.78
C GLN A 65 7.45 0.31 -0.39
N CYS A 66 7.84 -0.06 -1.61
CA CYS A 66 7.68 0.77 -2.80
C CYS A 66 6.20 0.99 -3.19
N LEU A 67 5.28 0.13 -2.76
CA LEU A 67 3.84 0.24 -3.03
C LEU A 67 3.10 1.15 -2.04
N LEU A 68 3.78 1.60 -0.97
CA LEU A 68 3.18 2.46 0.04
C LEU A 68 3.15 3.94 -0.39
N ASN A 69 3.79 4.27 -1.49
CA ASN A 69 3.87 5.64 -1.99
C ASN A 69 2.69 5.92 -2.92
N LYS A 70 2.03 7.07 -2.71
CA LYS A 70 0.96 7.53 -3.59
C LYS A 70 1.56 7.84 -4.97
N PRO A 71 1.03 7.27 -6.07
CA PRO A 71 1.53 7.58 -7.40
C PRO A 71 1.29 9.06 -7.73
N PHE A 72 2.27 9.69 -8.38
CA PHE A 72 2.16 11.10 -8.81
C PHE A 72 1.21 11.30 -10.00
N GLN A 73 0.90 10.22 -10.72
CA GLN A 73 0.11 10.27 -11.94
C GLN A 73 -1.38 10.11 -11.60
N ALA A 74 -2.18 11.14 -11.90
CA ALA A 74 -3.62 11.14 -11.67
C ALA A 74 -4.31 10.01 -12.46
N SER A 75 -5.28 9.34 -11.83
CA SER A 75 -6.07 8.30 -12.48
C SER A 75 -6.85 8.88 -13.67
N GLN A 76 -6.97 8.07 -14.73
CA GLN A 76 -7.86 8.35 -15.86
C GLN A 76 -9.33 8.05 -15.51
N LEU A 77 -9.56 7.24 -14.46
CA LEU A 77 -10.87 6.85 -13.96
C LEU A 77 -11.25 7.77 -12.81
N ARG A 78 -11.64 9.01 -13.16
CA ARG A 78 -12.12 10.02 -12.22
C ARG A 78 -13.54 9.66 -11.81
N GLU A 79 -13.70 9.02 -10.66
CA GLU A 79 -14.98 8.55 -10.17
C GLU A 79 -15.03 8.67 -8.66
N CYS A 80 -15.86 9.60 -8.18
CA CYS A 80 -16.07 9.81 -6.76
C CYS A 80 -16.64 8.56 -6.11
N GLY A 81 -15.96 8.10 -5.05
CA GLY A 81 -16.33 6.93 -4.26
C GLY A 81 -15.53 5.68 -4.60
N ASN A 82 -14.46 5.81 -5.41
CA ASN A 82 -13.52 4.72 -5.71
C ASN A 82 -12.38 4.64 -4.68
N GLY A 83 -12.31 5.57 -3.74
CA GLY A 83 -11.30 5.65 -2.68
C GLY A 83 -9.98 6.28 -3.11
N ILE A 84 -9.92 6.92 -4.28
CA ILE A 84 -8.73 7.56 -4.83
C ILE A 84 -9.05 9.02 -5.14
N VAL A 85 -8.40 9.93 -4.41
CA VAL A 85 -8.54 11.38 -4.66
C VAL A 85 -7.91 11.74 -6.00
N ASP A 86 -8.74 12.03 -6.99
CA ASP A 86 -8.32 12.38 -8.35
C ASP A 86 -9.08 13.60 -8.92
N GLY A 87 -8.45 14.31 -9.85
CA GLY A 87 -9.11 15.40 -10.58
C GLY A 87 -9.43 16.61 -9.71
N SER A 88 -10.72 16.82 -9.39
CA SER A 88 -11.22 17.95 -8.60
C SER A 88 -11.70 17.55 -7.21
N GLU A 89 -11.45 16.30 -6.80
CA GLU A 89 -11.84 15.79 -5.50
C GLU A 89 -10.88 16.31 -4.43
N GLU A 90 -11.42 16.65 -3.27
CA GLU A 90 -10.63 17.03 -2.08
C GLU A 90 -10.48 15.86 -1.11
N CYS A 91 -11.35 14.86 -1.23
CA CYS A 91 -11.31 13.63 -0.45
C CYS A 91 -12.13 12.53 -1.13
N ASP A 92 -11.77 11.27 -0.89
CA ASP A 92 -12.57 10.12 -1.29
C ASP A 92 -12.47 9.04 -0.20
N CYS A 93 -13.60 8.71 0.42
CA CYS A 93 -13.74 7.73 1.49
C CYS A 93 -14.45 6.44 1.05
N GLY A 94 -14.61 6.24 -0.27
CA GLY A 94 -15.37 5.14 -0.85
C GLY A 94 -16.84 5.48 -1.08
N SER A 95 -17.67 4.46 -1.32
CA SER A 95 -19.09 4.63 -1.58
C SER A 95 -19.85 5.22 -0.38
N ARG A 96 -21.02 5.79 -0.63
CA ARG A 96 -21.91 6.36 0.41
C ARG A 96 -22.19 5.42 1.58
N GLU A 97 -22.30 4.12 1.33
CA GLU A 97 -22.62 3.09 2.33
C GLU A 97 -21.40 2.68 3.17
N THR A 98 -20.20 2.85 2.62
CA THR A 98 -18.94 2.38 3.23
C THR A 98 -18.13 3.51 3.85
N CYS A 99 -18.37 4.75 3.43
CA CYS A 99 -17.68 5.91 3.96
C CYS A 99 -18.01 6.13 5.44
N THR A 100 -16.97 6.04 6.26
CA THR A 100 -17.03 6.30 7.71
C THR A 100 -16.32 7.60 8.10
N ASP A 101 -15.76 8.32 7.12
CA ASP A 101 -15.01 9.54 7.34
C ASP A 101 -15.95 10.72 7.66
N PRO A 102 -15.90 11.30 8.87
CA PRO A 102 -16.76 12.43 9.24
C PRO A 102 -16.38 13.73 8.52
N CYS A 103 -15.19 13.80 7.92
CA CYS A 103 -14.63 15.00 7.30
C CYS A 103 -14.95 15.10 5.81
N CYS A 104 -15.29 13.97 5.17
CA CYS A 104 -15.53 13.87 3.74
C CYS A 104 -17.03 13.75 3.42
N ASP A 105 -17.49 14.35 2.33
CA ASP A 105 -18.81 14.09 1.77
C ASP A 105 -18.70 13.02 0.66
N PRO A 106 -19.26 11.81 0.87
CA PRO A 106 -19.13 10.72 -0.09
C PRO A 106 -19.98 10.90 -1.36
N LEU A 107 -20.86 11.91 -1.44
CA LEU A 107 -21.65 12.17 -2.65
C LEU A 107 -20.92 13.13 -3.60
N THR A 108 -20.14 14.06 -3.05
CA THR A 108 -19.46 15.12 -3.81
C THR A 108 -17.95 14.97 -3.84
N CYS A 109 -17.36 14.11 -3.00
CA CYS A 109 -15.91 13.96 -2.83
C CYS A 109 -15.20 15.28 -2.51
N THR A 110 -15.89 16.12 -1.72
CA THR A 110 -15.38 17.39 -1.21
C THR A 110 -15.32 17.36 0.30
N LEU A 111 -14.44 18.18 0.88
CA LEU A 111 -14.40 18.33 2.33
C LEU A 111 -15.70 18.97 2.83
N ARG A 112 -16.14 18.55 4.01
CA ARG A 112 -17.27 19.20 4.69
C ARG A 112 -16.84 20.57 5.19
N ALA A 113 -17.80 21.47 5.37
CA ALA A 113 -17.54 22.88 5.73
C ALA A 113 -16.69 23.10 7.01
N HIS A 114 -16.62 22.14 7.92
CA HIS A 114 -15.84 22.22 9.16
C HIS A 114 -14.47 21.54 9.07
N ALA A 115 -14.17 20.87 7.95
CA ALA A 115 -12.98 20.06 7.78
C ALA A 115 -11.89 20.85 7.01
N GLN A 116 -10.66 20.80 7.53
CA GLN A 116 -9.46 21.29 6.83
C GLN A 116 -8.76 20.17 6.05
N CYS A 117 -9.07 18.93 6.38
CA CYS A 117 -8.52 17.72 5.79
C CYS A 117 -9.48 16.54 6.05
N ALA A 118 -9.30 15.45 5.30
CA ALA A 118 -10.05 14.20 5.48
C ALA A 118 -9.24 13.15 6.24
N ALA A 119 -9.89 12.12 6.80
CA ALA A 119 -9.24 11.12 7.65
C ALA A 119 -8.19 10.27 6.92
N HIS A 120 -8.31 10.13 5.60
CA HIS A 120 -7.33 9.38 4.78
C HIS A 120 -5.98 10.13 4.62
N HIS A 121 -5.96 11.44 4.89
CA HIS A 121 -4.75 12.26 4.86
C HIS A 121 -3.87 12.00 6.10
N GLN A 122 -2.57 11.71 5.89
CA GLN A 122 -1.63 11.35 6.95
C GLN A 122 -1.32 12.50 7.94
N CYS A 123 -1.41 13.74 7.47
CA CYS A 123 -1.29 14.95 8.28
C CYS A 123 -2.65 15.48 8.78
N CYS A 124 -3.68 14.64 8.84
CA CYS A 124 -4.97 14.98 9.40
C CYS A 124 -5.20 14.31 10.74
N HIS A 125 -5.82 15.03 11.66
CA HIS A 125 -6.32 14.48 12.92
C HIS A 125 -7.62 15.18 13.29
N ARG A 126 -8.72 14.42 13.32
CA ARG A 126 -10.08 14.94 13.62
C ARG A 126 -10.52 16.10 12.72
N CYS A 127 -10.31 15.95 11.41
CA CYS A 127 -10.61 16.98 10.40
C CYS A 127 -9.79 18.27 10.52
N GLU A 128 -8.75 18.29 11.36
CA GLU A 128 -7.82 19.41 11.51
C GLU A 128 -6.41 19.02 11.07
N LEU A 129 -5.67 19.99 10.54
CA LEU A 129 -4.28 19.79 10.12
C LEU A 129 -3.39 19.56 11.34
N LYS A 130 -2.52 18.54 11.27
CA LYS A 130 -1.44 18.33 12.23
C LYS A 130 -0.47 19.50 12.20
N LYS A 131 0.22 19.75 13.31
CA LYS A 131 1.17 20.87 13.41
C LYS A 131 2.40 20.63 12.54
N ALA A 132 3.02 21.72 12.12
CA ALA A 132 4.30 21.68 11.44
C ALA A 132 5.35 20.95 12.29
N GLY A 133 6.05 19.98 11.68
CA GLY A 133 7.08 19.16 12.35
C GLY A 133 6.57 17.85 12.94
N GLU A 134 5.26 17.57 12.95
CA GLU A 134 4.76 16.24 13.32
C GLU A 134 5.11 15.22 12.23
N VAL A 135 5.71 14.09 12.63
CA VAL A 135 6.10 13.03 11.68
C VAL A 135 4.85 12.36 11.12
N CYS A 136 4.68 12.39 9.80
CA CYS A 136 3.61 11.68 9.09
C CYS A 136 4.07 10.36 8.50
N ARG A 137 5.35 10.26 8.11
CA ARG A 137 5.97 9.02 7.68
C ARG A 137 7.34 8.88 8.34
N GLY A 138 7.54 7.79 9.07
CA GLY A 138 8.85 7.47 9.64
C GLY A 138 9.83 6.97 8.57
N ALA A 139 11.11 7.20 8.80
CA ALA A 139 12.18 6.60 8.02
C ALA A 139 12.15 5.06 8.19
N ARG A 140 12.21 4.34 7.07
CA ARG A 140 12.11 2.88 7.01
C ARG A 140 13.47 2.18 6.93
N SER A 141 14.51 2.92 6.55
CA SER A 141 15.89 2.43 6.48
C SER A 141 16.88 3.53 6.86
N ALA A 142 18.15 3.18 7.00
CA ALA A 142 19.23 4.15 7.19
C ALA A 142 19.41 5.12 6.00
N CYS A 143 18.83 4.79 4.85
CA CYS A 143 18.88 5.57 3.61
C CYS A 143 17.61 6.37 3.32
N ASP A 144 16.63 6.31 4.22
CA ASP A 144 15.31 6.91 4.05
C ASP A 144 15.14 8.12 4.97
N VAL A 145 14.42 9.15 4.52
CA VAL A 145 14.20 10.37 5.31
C VAL A 145 12.81 10.31 5.92
N ALA A 146 12.64 10.75 7.17
CA ALA A 146 11.30 10.88 7.74
C ALA A 146 10.65 12.19 7.29
N GLU A 147 9.43 12.13 6.76
CA GLU A 147 8.65 13.33 6.42
C GLU A 147 7.80 13.79 7.57
N THR A 148 7.70 15.11 7.66
CA THR A 148 6.93 15.82 8.66
C THR A 148 5.87 16.69 8.00
N CYS A 149 4.72 16.79 8.64
CA CYS A 149 3.66 17.70 8.26
C CYS A 149 4.17 19.15 8.22
N ASP A 150 3.69 19.92 7.26
CA ASP A 150 4.03 21.35 7.09
C ASP A 150 3.07 22.28 7.85
N GLY A 151 1.98 21.73 8.40
CA GLY A 151 0.91 22.47 9.07
C GLY A 151 -0.04 23.21 8.14
N LYS A 152 0.03 22.95 6.83
CA LYS A 152 -0.75 23.65 5.79
C LYS A 152 -1.48 22.68 4.85
N SER A 153 -1.00 21.46 4.72
CA SER A 153 -1.61 20.39 3.92
C SER A 153 -1.97 19.18 4.78
N GLY A 154 -3.08 18.51 4.42
CA GLY A 154 -3.43 17.21 4.99
C GLY A 154 -2.52 16.11 4.46
N ASP A 155 -2.01 16.24 3.25
CA ASP A 155 -1.08 15.27 2.68
C ASP A 155 0.30 15.37 3.33
N CYS A 156 0.91 14.21 3.58
CA CYS A 156 2.33 14.16 3.91
C CYS A 156 3.15 14.56 2.67
N PRO A 157 4.26 15.28 2.83
CA PRO A 157 5.16 15.58 1.72
C PRO A 157 5.59 14.32 0.94
N PRO A 158 5.99 14.45 -0.33
CA PRO A 158 6.49 13.33 -1.11
C PRO A 158 7.65 12.60 -0.42
N ASP A 159 7.67 11.27 -0.52
CA ASP A 159 8.72 10.41 0.02
C ASP A 159 10.10 10.80 -0.54
N GLY A 160 10.98 11.22 0.36
CA GLY A 160 12.36 11.58 0.10
C GLY A 160 13.33 10.56 0.69
N HIS A 161 14.44 10.35 0.00
CA HIS A 161 15.52 9.48 0.46
C HIS A 161 16.87 10.20 0.43
N LEU A 162 17.85 9.62 1.13
CA LEU A 162 19.23 10.08 1.03
C LEU A 162 19.74 9.93 -0.41
N ILE A 163 20.72 10.75 -0.76
CA ILE A 163 21.33 10.76 -2.09
C ILE A 163 21.90 9.36 -2.38
N ASP A 164 21.62 8.85 -3.59
CA ASP A 164 22.16 7.58 -4.04
C ASP A 164 23.70 7.58 -3.99
N GLY A 165 24.28 6.50 -3.47
CA GLY A 165 25.72 6.37 -3.21
C GLY A 165 26.15 6.78 -1.80
N THR A 166 25.26 7.35 -0.97
CA THR A 166 25.55 7.62 0.44
C THR A 166 25.91 6.31 1.16
N ALA A 167 27.00 6.31 1.94
CA ALA A 167 27.43 5.12 2.66
C ALA A 167 26.39 4.69 3.71
N CYS A 168 26.12 3.39 3.79
CA CYS A 168 25.17 2.81 4.74
C CYS A 168 25.60 1.39 5.12
N GLY A 169 25.11 0.88 6.26
CA GLY A 169 25.46 -0.46 6.73
C GLY A 169 26.96 -0.61 6.98
N ARG A 170 27.53 -1.77 6.63
CA ARG A 170 28.97 -2.03 6.80
C ARG A 170 29.78 -1.54 5.60
N ASP A 171 29.39 -2.01 4.42
CA ASP A 171 30.07 -1.75 3.13
C ASP A 171 29.05 -1.42 2.03
N GLY A 172 27.87 -0.92 2.43
CA GLY A 172 26.74 -0.69 1.55
C GLY A 172 26.62 0.76 1.07
N GLN A 173 25.78 0.94 0.05
CA GLN A 173 25.44 2.24 -0.50
C GLN A 173 23.93 2.40 -0.60
N CYS A 174 23.45 3.61 -0.33
CA CYS A 174 22.06 3.98 -0.50
C CYS A 174 21.68 3.95 -1.97
N TRP A 175 20.53 3.35 -2.25
CA TRP A 175 19.93 3.33 -3.57
C TRP A 175 18.42 3.38 -3.43
N ARG A 176 17.79 4.46 -3.90
CA ARG A 176 16.33 4.67 -3.86
C ARG A 176 15.73 4.44 -2.46
N GLY A 177 16.37 4.98 -1.43
CA GLY A 177 15.91 4.86 -0.05
C GLY A 177 16.19 3.53 0.64
N ASN A 178 16.83 2.56 -0.01
CA ASN A 178 17.26 1.32 0.62
C ASN A 178 18.78 1.20 0.70
N CYS A 179 19.28 0.53 1.73
CA CYS A 179 20.71 0.27 1.87
C CYS A 179 21.11 -1.00 1.10
N SER A 180 21.86 -0.83 0.01
CA SER A 180 22.40 -1.95 -0.77
C SER A 180 23.69 -2.44 -0.13
N ASP A 181 23.57 -3.24 0.92
CA ASP A 181 24.68 -3.89 1.62
C ASP A 181 24.82 -5.36 1.18
N PRO A 182 25.88 -5.74 0.46
CA PRO A 182 26.10 -7.12 0.00
C PRO A 182 26.17 -8.13 1.15
N HIS A 183 26.75 -7.75 2.29
CA HIS A 183 26.86 -8.63 3.44
C HIS A 183 25.47 -8.94 4.02
N HIS A 184 24.64 -7.91 4.19
CA HIS A 184 23.26 -8.07 4.66
C HIS A 184 22.40 -8.88 3.67
N GLN A 185 22.62 -8.71 2.36
CA GLN A 185 21.95 -9.53 1.33
C GLN A 185 22.33 -11.01 1.45
N CYS A 186 23.61 -11.32 1.68
CA CYS A 186 24.02 -12.70 1.91
C CYS A 186 23.31 -13.31 3.12
N GLN A 187 23.22 -12.56 4.21
CA GLN A 187 22.55 -13.02 5.43
C GLN A 187 21.05 -13.24 5.21
N ALA A 188 20.39 -12.38 4.44
CA ALA A 188 18.97 -12.51 4.12
C ALA A 188 18.65 -13.75 3.25
N ILE A 189 19.55 -14.14 2.35
CA ILE A 189 19.33 -15.26 1.42
C ILE A 189 19.77 -16.60 2.05
N TRP A 190 20.94 -16.63 2.69
CA TRP A 190 21.60 -17.86 3.15
C TRP A 190 21.62 -18.02 4.68
N GLY A 191 21.05 -17.06 5.42
CA GLY A 191 20.99 -17.05 6.88
C GLY A 191 22.14 -16.27 7.53
N GLU A 192 22.00 -15.97 8.82
CA GLU A 192 22.86 -15.03 9.56
C GLU A 192 24.37 -15.35 9.51
N ALA A 193 24.75 -16.61 9.32
CA ALA A 193 26.14 -17.06 9.24
C ALA A 193 26.81 -16.79 7.89
N ALA A 194 26.05 -16.38 6.86
CA ALA A 194 26.58 -16.09 5.54
C ALA A 194 27.35 -14.77 5.53
N PHE A 195 28.45 -14.73 4.78
CA PHE A 195 29.29 -13.54 4.63
C PHE A 195 29.67 -13.33 3.17
N HIS A 196 29.85 -12.06 2.80
CA HIS A 196 30.42 -11.68 1.51
C HIS A 196 31.91 -12.06 1.48
N ALA A 197 32.31 -12.86 0.49
CA ALA A 197 33.68 -13.34 0.29
C ALA A 197 34.62 -12.26 -0.23
#